data_AF-A0A357Y882-F1
#
_entry.id   AF-A0A357Y882-F1
#
_cell.length_a   1.000
_cell.length_b   1.000
_cell.length_c   1.000
_cell.angle_alpha   90.00
_cell.angle_beta   90.00
_cell.angle_gamma   90.00
#
_symmetry.space_group_name_H-M   'P 1'
#
loop_
_entity.id
_entity.type
_entity.pdbx_description
1 polymer ?
#
loop_
_entity_poly.entity_id
_entity_poly.type
_entity_poly.pdbx_seq_one_letter_code
_entity_poly.pdbx_strand_id
1 'polypeptide(L)'
;MSSEEVTKLQTLLASDKSVYPEGLITGYFGNLTREAVRRFQAKYGISQVGRVGPLTRAKLAEIFGAGQTPSAVPTPAAPVAAGLTRELERGMTGDDVRTLQEFLAKDNAIYPEGLVTGYYGSLTTSAVKRIQAQYGISQVGRVGPLTLQKLNELMAVGR
;
A
#
# COMPACT_ATOMS: atom_id res chain seq x y z
N MET A 1 12.52 7.46 -11.62
CA MET A 1 11.80 6.39 -12.34
C MET A 1 12.78 5.82 -13.33
N SER A 2 13.14 4.55 -13.17
CA SER A 2 14.11 3.89 -14.05
C SER A 2 13.43 3.57 -15.38
N SER A 3 14.16 3.72 -16.49
CA SER A 3 13.64 3.47 -17.85
C SER A 3 13.00 2.08 -17.99
N GLU A 4 13.50 1.09 -17.26
CA GLU A 4 12.93 -0.27 -17.20
C GLU A 4 11.49 -0.32 -16.68
N GLU A 5 11.15 0.48 -15.66
CA GLU A 5 9.79 0.52 -15.14
C GLU A 5 8.83 1.16 -16.15
N VAL A 6 9.33 2.17 -16.88
CA VAL A 6 8.57 2.86 -17.92
C VAL A 6 8.31 1.94 -19.11
N THR A 7 9.32 1.18 -19.54
CA THR A 7 9.19 0.18 -20.60
C THR A 7 8.15 -0.86 -20.22
N LYS A 8 8.23 -1.45 -19.02
CA LYS A 8 7.25 -2.43 -18.55
C LYS A 8 5.84 -1.85 -18.54
N LEU A 9 5.68 -0.67 -17.97
CA LEU A 9 4.42 0.04 -17.93
C LEU A 9 3.84 0.28 -19.34
N GLN A 10 4.64 0.74 -20.29
CA GLN A 10 4.22 0.98 -21.66
C GLN A 10 3.77 -0.31 -22.34
N THR A 11 4.46 -1.42 -22.11
CA THR A 11 4.05 -2.74 -22.62
C THR A 11 2.69 -3.17 -22.07
N LEU A 12 2.44 -2.97 -20.77
CA LEU A 12 1.16 -3.30 -20.14
C LEU A 12 0.04 -2.40 -20.68
N LEU A 13 0.29 -1.08 -20.76
CA LEU A 13 -0.65 -0.13 -21.33
C LEU A 13 -0.98 -0.44 -22.80
N ALA A 14 0.03 -0.83 -23.59
CA ALA A 14 -0.11 -1.18 -25.01
C ALA A 14 -0.97 -2.43 -25.23
N SER A 15 -1.08 -3.29 -24.21
CA SER A 15 -1.96 -4.45 -24.22
C SER A 15 -3.45 -4.05 -24.24
N ASP A 16 -3.79 -2.84 -23.75
CA ASP A 16 -5.14 -2.27 -23.84
C ASP A 16 -5.16 -1.09 -24.82
N LYS A 17 -5.43 -1.40 -26.10
CA LYS A 17 -5.54 -0.41 -27.19
C LYS A 17 -6.57 0.69 -26.94
N SER A 18 -7.54 0.48 -26.04
CA SER A 18 -8.52 1.51 -25.68
C SER A 18 -7.89 2.63 -24.85
N VAL A 19 -6.83 2.30 -24.11
CA VAL A 19 -6.17 3.19 -23.15
C VAL A 19 -4.87 3.72 -23.73
N TYR A 20 -4.13 2.89 -24.47
CA TYR A 20 -2.89 3.29 -25.15
C TYR A 20 -2.91 2.85 -26.62
N PRO A 21 -3.62 3.58 -27.49
CA PRO A 21 -3.71 3.24 -28.91
C PRO A 21 -2.37 3.34 -29.64
N GLU A 22 -1.48 4.22 -29.16
CA GLU A 22 -0.15 4.45 -29.73
C GLU A 22 0.79 3.25 -29.53
N GLY A 23 0.65 2.52 -28.40
CA GLY A 23 1.44 1.31 -28.12
C GLY A 23 2.97 1.50 -28.11
N LEU A 24 3.45 2.75 -28.03
CA LEU A 24 4.88 3.07 -28.15
C LEU A 24 5.62 2.71 -26.85
N ILE A 25 6.49 1.70 -26.93
CA ILE A 25 7.36 1.26 -25.83
C ILE A 25 8.74 1.87 -26.04
N THR A 26 8.85 3.17 -25.81
CA THR A 26 10.09 3.92 -25.99
C THR A 26 11.00 3.86 -24.76
N GLY A 27 10.51 3.34 -23.64
CA GLY A 27 11.16 3.41 -22.34
C GLY A 27 11.21 4.82 -21.76
N TYR A 28 10.55 5.79 -22.41
CA TYR A 28 10.55 7.19 -22.02
C TYR A 28 9.16 7.63 -21.52
N PHE A 29 9.12 8.23 -20.33
CA PHE A 29 7.87 8.66 -19.69
C PHE A 29 7.45 10.04 -20.22
N GLY A 30 6.99 10.07 -21.47
CA GLY A 30 6.52 11.28 -22.17
C GLY A 30 5.06 11.62 -21.90
N ASN A 31 4.55 12.60 -22.65
CA ASN A 31 3.15 13.04 -22.54
C ASN A 31 2.15 11.93 -22.95
N LEU A 32 2.51 11.13 -23.96
CA LEU A 32 1.71 10.00 -24.44
C LEU A 32 1.53 8.92 -23.35
N THR A 33 2.63 8.49 -22.73
CA THR A 33 2.61 7.52 -21.62
C THR A 33 1.81 8.06 -20.44
N ARG A 34 1.94 9.36 -20.14
CA ARG A 34 1.21 10.01 -19.05
C ARG A 34 -0.29 10.02 -19.28
N GLU A 35 -0.73 10.33 -20.50
CA GLU A 35 -2.15 10.30 -20.87
C GLU A 35 -2.71 8.88 -20.80
N ALA A 36 -1.96 7.89 -21.28
CA ALA A 36 -2.32 6.48 -21.18
C ALA A 36 -2.48 6.05 -19.72
N VAL A 37 -1.54 6.42 -18.84
CA VAL A 37 -1.66 6.17 -17.39
C VAL A 37 -2.88 6.86 -16.81
N ARG A 38 -3.18 8.10 -17.22
CA ARG A 38 -4.36 8.84 -16.75
C ARG A 38 -5.67 8.15 -17.13
N ARG A 39 -5.77 7.66 -18.37
CA ARG A 39 -6.94 6.93 -18.86
C ARG A 39 -7.06 5.57 -18.18
N PHE A 40 -5.94 4.90 -17.95
CA PHE A 40 -5.89 3.64 -17.20
C PHE A 40 -6.40 3.85 -15.77
N GLN A 41 -5.86 4.86 -15.09
CA GLN A 41 -6.30 5.27 -13.77
C GLN A 41 -7.81 5.58 -13.75
N ALA A 42 -8.31 6.34 -14.72
CA ALA A 42 -9.74 6.63 -14.86
C ALA A 42 -10.60 5.37 -14.98
N LYS A 43 -10.19 4.45 -15.86
CA LYS A 43 -10.92 3.23 -16.20
C LYS A 43 -11.07 2.30 -14.98
N TYR A 44 -10.07 2.29 -14.10
CA TYR A 44 -10.04 1.44 -12.92
C TYR A 44 -10.34 2.19 -11.61
N GLY A 45 -10.85 3.43 -11.68
CA GLY A 45 -11.23 4.23 -10.49
C GLY A 45 -10.05 4.66 -9.62
N ILE A 46 -8.84 4.70 -10.18
CA ILE A 46 -7.62 5.11 -9.50
C ILE A 46 -7.41 6.62 -9.73
N SER A 47 -6.79 7.31 -8.77
CA SER A 47 -6.54 8.74 -8.86
C SER A 47 -5.75 9.12 -10.13
N GLN A 48 -6.34 9.94 -11.01
CA GLN A 48 -5.86 10.30 -12.37
C GLN A 48 -4.69 11.31 -12.36
N VAL A 49 -3.75 11.12 -11.45
CA VAL A 49 -2.64 12.05 -11.22
C VAL A 49 -1.59 12.01 -12.34
N GLY A 50 -1.69 11.06 -13.29
CA GLY A 50 -0.73 10.92 -14.39
C GLY A 50 0.66 10.49 -13.92
N ARG A 51 0.77 10.06 -12.65
CA ARG A 51 1.96 9.46 -12.06
C ARG A 51 1.64 8.02 -11.68
N VAL A 52 2.58 7.15 -11.97
CA VAL A 52 2.49 5.74 -11.64
C VAL A 52 2.93 5.57 -10.21
N GLY A 53 1.97 5.69 -9.29
CA GLY A 53 2.20 5.42 -7.87
C GLY A 53 2.10 3.92 -7.56
N PRO A 54 2.42 3.51 -6.32
CA PRO A 54 2.32 2.12 -5.89
C PRO A 54 0.91 1.53 -6.09
N LEU A 55 -0.14 2.34 -5.90
CA LEU A 55 -1.53 1.93 -6.18
C LEU A 55 -1.77 1.61 -7.66
N THR A 56 -1.26 2.44 -8.56
CA THR A 56 -1.40 2.23 -10.01
C THR A 56 -0.56 1.04 -10.46
N ARG A 57 0.65 0.89 -9.92
CA ARG A 57 1.55 -0.23 -10.23
C ARG A 57 1.00 -1.56 -9.72
N ALA A 58 0.37 -1.58 -8.54
CA ALA A 58 -0.33 -2.74 -8.01
C ALA A 58 -1.50 -3.17 -8.91
N LYS A 59 -2.35 -2.22 -9.33
CA LYS A 59 -3.45 -2.53 -10.28
C LYS A 59 -2.95 -2.98 -11.66
N LEU A 60 -1.90 -2.36 -12.19
CA LEU A 60 -1.26 -2.82 -13.43
C LEU A 60 -0.72 -4.24 -13.31
N ALA A 61 -0.09 -4.58 -12.19
CA ALA A 61 0.40 -5.93 -11.92
C ALA A 61 -0.76 -6.92 -11.75
N GLU A 62 -1.87 -6.52 -11.13
CA GLU A 62 -3.06 -7.36 -10.99
C GLU A 62 -3.73 -7.66 -12.34
N ILE A 63 -3.78 -6.68 -13.25
CA ILE A 63 -4.51 -6.80 -14.52
C ILE A 63 -3.65 -7.41 -15.63
N PHE A 64 -2.37 -7.06 -15.70
CA PHE A 64 -1.49 -7.46 -16.80
C PHE A 64 -0.29 -8.31 -16.36
N GLY A 65 -0.05 -8.46 -15.05
CA GLY A 65 0.98 -9.33 -14.50
C GLY A 65 0.53 -10.79 -14.45
N ALA A 66 0.24 -11.38 -15.61
CA ALA A 66 0.16 -12.84 -15.70
C ALA A 66 1.58 -13.42 -15.53
N GLY A 67 1.95 -13.75 -14.28
CA GLY A 67 3.16 -14.54 -14.02
C GLY A 67 3.84 -14.38 -12.66
N GLN A 68 3.47 -13.39 -11.84
CA GLN A 68 3.77 -13.41 -10.40
C GLN A 68 2.53 -12.93 -9.68
N THR A 69 1.65 -13.87 -9.39
CA THR A 69 0.54 -13.65 -8.48
C THR A 69 1.09 -13.13 -7.15
N PRO A 70 0.38 -12.20 -6.50
CA PRO A 70 -0.04 -12.49 -5.15
C PRO A 70 -1.44 -13.04 -5.30
N SER A 71 -1.52 -14.37 -5.26
CA SER A 71 -2.81 -15.05 -5.16
C SER A 71 -3.44 -14.54 -3.88
N ALA A 72 -4.44 -13.66 -4.02
CA ALA A 72 -5.51 -13.59 -3.05
C ALA A 72 -6.31 -14.90 -3.17
N VAL A 73 -5.73 -15.97 -2.63
CA VAL A 73 -6.50 -17.07 -2.06
C VAL A 73 -6.45 -16.85 -0.55
N PRO A 74 -7.60 -16.71 0.13
CA PRO A 74 -7.62 -16.72 1.58
C PRO A 74 -7.36 -18.16 2.01
N THR A 75 -6.08 -18.51 2.24
CA THR A 75 -5.73 -19.78 2.86
C THR A 75 -5.02 -19.47 4.18
N PRO A 76 -5.62 -19.84 5.33
CA PRO A 76 -5.04 -19.57 6.63
C PRO A 76 -3.85 -20.51 6.84
N ALA A 77 -2.64 -19.98 6.71
CA ALA A 77 -1.42 -20.65 7.10
C ALA A 77 -0.68 -19.78 8.11
N ALA A 78 -1.06 -19.99 9.37
CA ALA A 78 -0.29 -19.91 10.63
C ALA A 78 0.88 -18.90 10.78
N PRO A 79 1.03 -18.35 12.00
CA PRO A 79 1.61 -17.04 12.26
C PRO A 79 3.13 -17.08 12.23
N VAL A 80 3.76 -16.31 11.35
CA VAL A 80 5.21 -16.07 11.42
C VAL A 80 5.45 -14.64 11.90
N ALA A 81 5.77 -14.57 13.19
CA ALA A 81 6.30 -13.42 13.93
C ALA A 81 5.49 -12.12 13.82
N ALA A 82 4.53 -11.97 14.74
CA ALA A 82 3.75 -10.77 15.02
C ALA A 82 4.61 -9.62 15.56
N GLY A 83 5.53 -9.12 14.74
CA GLY A 83 6.41 -8.02 15.11
C GLY A 83 6.58 -7.04 13.97
N LEU A 84 6.26 -5.79 14.24
CA LEU A 84 6.60 -4.68 13.37
C LEU A 84 8.13 -4.50 13.43
N THR A 85 8.82 -4.82 12.33
CA THR A 85 10.30 -4.78 12.28
C THR A 85 10.84 -3.50 11.65
N ARG A 86 9.97 -2.72 11.00
CA ARG A 86 10.34 -1.46 10.34
C ARG A 86 9.42 -0.32 10.75
N GLU A 87 9.96 0.89 10.73
CA GLU A 87 9.20 2.10 11.00
C GLU A 87 8.10 2.29 9.96
N LEU A 88 6.92 2.70 10.42
CA LEU A 88 5.76 2.92 9.57
C LEU A 88 5.34 4.38 9.59
N GLU A 89 5.11 4.94 8.42
CA GLU A 89 4.65 6.32 8.28
C GLU A 89 3.52 6.46 7.27
N ARG A 90 2.84 7.61 7.34
CA ARG A 90 1.76 7.94 6.42
C ARG A 90 2.21 7.82 4.98
N GLY A 91 1.44 7.07 4.19
CA GLY A 91 1.74 6.80 2.79
C GLY A 91 2.43 5.46 2.56
N MET A 92 2.87 4.76 3.61
CA MET A 92 3.42 3.42 3.49
C MET A 92 2.34 2.37 3.25
N THR A 93 2.70 1.33 2.51
CA THR A 93 1.88 0.14 2.27
C THR A 93 2.70 -1.11 2.53
N GLY A 94 2.05 -2.17 3.02
CA GLY A 94 2.65 -3.49 3.13
C GLY A 94 2.04 -4.33 4.24
N ASP A 95 2.57 -5.55 4.38
CA ASP A 95 2.12 -6.49 5.42
C ASP A 95 2.29 -5.93 6.83
N ASP A 96 3.36 -5.18 7.11
CA ASP A 96 3.56 -4.52 8.41
C ASP A 96 2.40 -3.57 8.75
N VAL A 97 1.91 -2.80 7.77
CA VAL A 97 0.78 -1.89 7.97
C VAL A 97 -0.50 -2.68 8.22
N ARG A 98 -0.64 -3.83 7.56
CA ARG A 98 -1.75 -4.76 7.75
C ARG A 98 -1.75 -5.31 9.17
N THR A 99 -0.62 -5.83 9.63
CA THR A 99 -0.40 -6.31 11.01
C THR A 99 -0.71 -5.22 12.04
N LEU A 100 -0.23 -4.01 11.80
CA LEU A 100 -0.54 -2.85 12.64
C LEU A 100 -2.04 -2.58 12.67
N GLN A 101 -2.71 -2.55 11.52
CA GLN A 101 -4.15 -2.29 11.42
C GLN A 101 -4.97 -3.39 12.07
N GLU A 102 -4.60 -4.66 11.93
CA GLU A 102 -5.24 -5.80 12.60
C GLU A 102 -5.10 -5.69 14.10
N PHE A 103 -3.91 -5.33 14.59
CA PHE A 103 -3.69 -5.09 16.01
C PHE A 103 -4.51 -3.91 16.53
N LEU A 104 -4.46 -2.77 15.83
CA LEU A 104 -5.27 -1.59 16.16
C LEU A 104 -6.77 -1.91 16.16
N ALA A 105 -7.23 -2.77 15.23
CA ALA A 105 -8.62 -3.18 15.12
C ALA A 105 -9.10 -4.04 16.29
N LYS A 106 -8.18 -4.65 17.08
CA LYS A 106 -8.55 -5.31 18.34
C LYS A 106 -9.10 -4.31 19.36
N ASP A 107 -8.59 -3.08 19.34
CA ASP A 107 -9.03 -1.99 20.20
C ASP A 107 -9.97 -1.05 19.42
N ASN A 108 -11.27 -1.37 19.45
CA ASN A 108 -12.28 -0.54 18.78
C ASN A 108 -12.32 0.91 19.30
N ALA A 109 -11.92 1.14 20.56
CA ALA A 109 -11.76 2.49 21.12
C ALA A 109 -10.66 3.32 20.42
N ILE A 110 -9.62 2.65 19.92
CA ILE A 110 -8.47 3.28 19.25
C ILE A 110 -8.71 3.33 17.74
N TYR A 111 -9.18 2.22 17.16
CA TYR A 111 -9.43 2.08 15.73
C TYR A 111 -10.84 1.56 15.45
N PRO A 112 -11.86 2.43 15.58
CA PRO A 112 -13.25 2.03 15.41
C PRO A 112 -13.55 1.57 13.98
N GLU A 113 -12.79 2.06 13.01
CA GLU A 113 -12.96 1.70 11.60
C GLU A 113 -12.53 0.26 11.32
N GLY A 114 -11.57 -0.29 12.08
CA GLY A 114 -11.11 -1.67 11.91
C GLY A 114 -10.63 -2.01 10.49
N LEU A 115 -10.34 -0.99 9.67
CA LEU A 115 -10.05 -1.17 8.26
C LEU A 115 -8.60 -1.64 8.06
N VAL A 116 -8.47 -2.90 7.67
CA VAL A 116 -7.20 -3.54 7.35
C VAL A 116 -7.00 -3.46 5.83
N THR A 117 -6.56 -2.29 5.36
CA THR A 117 -6.34 -2.02 3.94
C THR A 117 -4.90 -2.31 3.51
N GLY A 118 -3.98 -2.50 4.46
CA GLY A 118 -2.55 -2.56 4.21
C GLY A 118 -1.96 -1.22 3.78
N TYR A 119 -2.72 -0.12 3.91
CA TYR A 119 -2.29 1.24 3.59
C TYR A 119 -2.33 2.14 4.82
N TYR A 120 -1.21 2.80 5.09
CA TYR A 120 -1.05 3.69 6.23
C TYR A 120 -1.60 5.07 5.85
N GLY A 121 -2.92 5.18 5.94
CA GLY A 121 -3.65 6.42 5.66
C GLY A 121 -3.86 7.30 6.88
N SER A 122 -4.74 8.29 6.73
CA SER A 122 -5.16 9.18 7.83
C SER A 122 -5.83 8.41 8.98
N LEU A 123 -6.55 7.34 8.67
CA LEU A 123 -7.27 6.50 9.63
C LEU A 123 -6.28 5.79 10.57
N THR A 124 -5.31 5.08 9.99
CA THR A 124 -4.23 4.41 10.73
C THR A 124 -3.35 5.42 11.46
N THR A 125 -3.08 6.57 10.85
CA THR A 125 -2.36 7.68 11.52
C THR A 125 -3.08 8.10 12.81
N SER A 126 -4.40 8.31 12.75
CA SER A 126 -5.19 8.72 13.92
C SER A 126 -5.20 7.65 15.00
N ALA A 127 -5.31 6.38 14.61
CA ALA A 127 -5.26 5.25 15.52
C ALA A 127 -3.90 5.14 16.22
N VAL A 128 -2.80 5.28 15.48
CA VAL A 128 -1.44 5.31 16.04
C VAL A 128 -1.26 6.50 16.97
N LYS A 129 -1.78 7.69 16.63
CA LYS A 129 -1.73 8.85 17.53
C LYS A 129 -2.44 8.59 18.86
N ARG A 130 -3.57 7.88 18.85
CA ARG A 130 -4.29 7.51 20.06
C ARG A 130 -3.51 6.51 20.91
N ILE A 131 -2.92 5.48 20.29
CA ILE A 131 -2.03 4.56 21.01
C ILE A 131 -0.84 5.32 21.61
N GLN A 132 -0.23 6.22 20.84
CA GLN A 132 0.88 7.03 21.30
C GLN A 132 0.46 7.90 22.48
N ALA A 133 -0.71 8.53 22.42
CA ALA A 133 -1.31 9.29 23.52
C ALA A 133 -1.45 8.44 24.79
N GLN A 134 -2.01 7.24 24.63
CA GLN A 134 -2.34 6.33 25.73
C GLN A 134 -1.09 5.88 26.49
N TYR A 135 0.03 5.70 25.78
CA TYR A 135 1.30 5.26 26.37
C TYR A 135 2.30 6.41 26.61
N GLY A 136 1.88 7.67 26.48
CA GLY A 136 2.75 8.84 26.73
C GLY A 136 3.87 9.02 25.68
N ILE A 137 3.70 8.49 24.48
CA ILE A 137 4.61 8.63 23.35
C ILE A 137 4.20 9.86 22.52
N SER A 138 5.18 10.54 21.92
CA SER A 138 4.91 11.66 21.01
C SER A 138 3.91 11.27 19.91
N GLN A 139 2.78 11.97 19.86
CA GLN A 139 1.66 11.73 18.93
C GLN A 139 1.97 12.19 17.48
N VAL A 140 3.14 11.84 16.98
CA VAL A 140 3.59 12.19 15.63
C VAL A 140 2.81 11.44 14.55
N GLY A 141 2.11 10.35 14.93
CA GLY A 141 1.33 9.53 14.00
C GLY A 141 2.21 8.71 13.05
N ARG A 142 3.50 8.60 13.35
CA ARG A 142 4.48 7.69 12.74
C ARG A 142 4.89 6.66 13.78
N VAL A 143 5.06 5.43 13.35
CA VAL A 143 5.52 4.33 14.19
C VAL A 143 7.05 4.28 14.14
N GLY A 144 7.68 5.05 15.02
CA GLY A 144 9.14 5.00 15.23
C GLY A 144 9.57 3.89 16.18
N PRO A 145 10.86 3.72 16.50
CA PRO A 145 11.40 2.62 17.31
C PRO A 145 10.73 2.46 18.68
N LEU A 146 10.44 3.57 19.37
CA LEU A 146 9.70 3.54 20.65
C LEU A 146 8.27 3.00 20.49
N THR A 147 7.58 3.41 19.42
CA THR A 147 6.21 2.97 19.14
C THR A 147 6.20 1.52 18.64
N LEU A 148 7.18 1.13 17.83
CA LEU A 148 7.38 -0.25 17.36
C LEU A 148 7.58 -1.19 18.54
N GLN A 149 8.50 -0.86 19.45
CA GLN A 149 8.77 -1.68 20.62
C GLN A 149 7.49 -1.86 21.44
N LYS A 150 6.76 -0.78 21.69
CA LYS A 150 5.51 -0.85 22.45
C LYS A 150 4.44 -1.67 21.76
N LEU A 151 4.24 -1.49 20.45
CA LEU A 151 3.29 -2.29 19.68
C LEU A 151 3.68 -3.77 19.67
N ASN A 152 4.97 -4.08 19.51
CA ASN A 152 5.48 -5.45 19.55
C ASN A 152 5.27 -6.09 20.93
N GLU A 153 5.52 -5.34 22.01
CA GLU A 153 5.19 -5.77 23.37
C GLU A 153 3.70 -6.06 23.53
N LEU A 154 2.82 -5.17 23.06
CA LEU A 154 1.36 -5.38 23.18
C LEU A 154 0.86 -6.55 22.32
N MET A 155 1.42 -6.72 21.12
CA MET A 155 1.16 -7.88 20.26
C MET A 155 1.65 -9.18 20.88
N ALA A 156 2.75 -9.15 21.63
CA ALA A 156 3.31 -10.30 22.32
C ALA A 156 2.57 -10.65 23.63
N VAL A 157 2.09 -9.65 24.37
CA VAL A 157 1.42 -9.82 25.68
C VAL A 157 -0.04 -10.26 25.53
N GLY A 158 -0.72 -9.93 24.42
CA GLY A 158 -2.11 -10.30 24.17
C GLY A 158 -2.33 -11.73 23.66
N ARG A 159 -1.48 -12.70 24.04
CA ARG A 159 -1.51 -14.10 23.58
C ARG A 159 -1.87 -15.08 24.69
#